data_AF-A0A8H7LF72-F1
#
_entry.id   AF-A0A8H7LF72-F1
#
_cell.length_a   1.000
_cell.length_b   1.000
_cell.length_c   1.000
_cell.angle_alpha   90.00
_cell.angle_beta   90.00
_cell.angle_gamma   90.00
#
_symmetry.space_group_name_H-M   'P 1'
#
loop_
_entity.id
_entity.type
_entity.pdbx_description
1 polymer ?
#
loop_
_entity_poly.entity_id
_entity_poly.type
_entity_poly.pdbx_seq_one_letter_code
_entity_poly.pdbx_strand_id
1 'polypeptide(L)'
;MDTLKKYQAPRLKEDEDELSILPRVVDGLRLDRSDGEFSLLINLDVDAQDSSLSNAKIIYEELTRAYPDLKVKDFSEKNGKKYFQAALRYQPKTRKRVAAPSRTAIYYGLCADKKAIVSHLDNVLKEIETWQKIKENGRIQQDFHVTLAHMQAVRRHKAKYQTTWQDLGRIFSKNVFRKTATPGSRALVPIFSDIRVEKIVVFENTLVALKVSAPSLYRMKDDGLKVGHEKTPTANTYLHITIGTVDEFDRTQNEQCAPY
;
A
#
# COMPACT_ATOMS: atom_id res chain seq x y z
N MET A 1 -10.26 -12.84 8.83
CA MET A 1 -9.08 -13.27 9.60
C MET A 1 -8.05 -12.15 9.49
N ASP A 2 -8.15 -11.22 10.42
CA ASP A 2 -7.35 -10.01 10.49
C ASP A 2 -5.98 -10.39 11.06
N THR A 3 -5.02 -10.74 10.20
CA THR A 3 -3.68 -11.20 10.61
C THR A 3 -2.71 -10.03 10.81
N LEU A 4 -3.20 -8.79 10.78
CA LEU A 4 -2.46 -7.62 11.23
C LEU A 4 -2.91 -7.25 12.65
N LYS A 5 -2.87 -8.22 13.58
CA LYS A 5 -2.65 -7.85 14.98
C LYS A 5 -1.33 -7.08 14.98
N LYS A 6 -1.41 -5.77 15.25
CA LYS A 6 -0.22 -4.96 15.54
C LYS A 6 0.59 -5.75 16.55
N TYR A 7 1.85 -6.07 16.23
CA TYR A 7 2.77 -6.66 17.18
C TYR A 7 2.77 -5.76 18.42
N GLN A 8 2.27 -6.28 19.54
CA GLN A 8 2.37 -5.61 20.83
C GLN A 8 3.54 -6.28 21.54
N ALA A 9 4.52 -5.48 21.97
CA ALA A 9 5.61 -6.01 22.77
C ALA A 9 5.03 -6.61 24.08
N PRO A 10 5.64 -7.68 24.61
CA PRO A 10 5.27 -8.22 25.91
C PRO A 10 5.32 -7.12 26.98
N ARG A 11 4.34 -7.12 27.89
CA ARG A 11 4.26 -6.14 28.99
C ARG A 11 4.48 -6.83 30.32
N LEU A 12 5.12 -6.13 31.26
CA LEU A 12 5.24 -6.59 32.64
C LEU A 12 3.94 -6.26 33.42
N LYS A 13 3.67 -7.01 34.48
CA LYS A 13 2.54 -6.76 35.40
C LYS A 13 2.79 -5.56 36.34
N GLU A 14 4.04 -5.15 36.50
CA GLU A 14 4.46 -4.00 37.32
C GLU A 14 4.47 -2.71 36.47
N ASP A 15 4.24 -1.56 37.10
CA ASP A 15 3.98 -0.27 36.43
C ASP A 15 5.07 0.13 35.40
N GLU A 16 4.61 0.66 34.25
CA GLU A 16 5.40 0.96 33.04
C GLU A 16 6.51 2.02 33.24
N ASP A 17 6.60 2.68 34.40
CA ASP A 17 7.40 3.89 34.60
C ASP A 17 8.89 3.65 34.98
N GLU A 18 9.31 2.41 35.28
CA GLU A 18 10.71 2.16 35.74
C GLU A 18 11.63 1.41 34.75
N LEU A 19 11.14 0.94 33.60
CA LEU A 19 11.96 0.14 32.68
C LEU A 19 11.90 0.65 31.24
N SER A 20 12.72 1.66 30.95
CA SER A 20 13.00 2.09 29.56
C SER A 20 13.68 0.99 28.72
N ILE A 21 14.21 -0.05 29.37
CA ILE A 21 14.88 -1.19 28.75
C ILE A 21 14.36 -2.48 29.42
N LEU A 22 13.76 -3.38 28.65
CA LEU A 22 13.38 -4.70 29.14
C LEU A 22 14.64 -5.48 29.54
N PRO A 23 14.65 -6.16 30.70
CA PRO A 23 15.80 -6.95 31.11
C PRO A 23 16.02 -8.13 30.15
N ARG A 24 17.27 -8.60 30.03
CA ARG A 24 17.67 -9.69 29.12
C ARG A 24 16.81 -10.95 29.29
N VAL A 25 16.36 -11.24 30.52
CA VAL A 25 15.50 -12.38 30.83
C VAL A 25 14.35 -11.92 31.74
N VAL A 26 13.15 -12.37 31.43
CA VAL A 26 11.94 -12.13 32.21
C VAL A 26 11.32 -13.47 32.59
N ASP A 27 11.04 -13.64 33.88
CA ASP A 27 10.18 -14.73 34.36
C ASP A 27 8.76 -14.48 33.87
N GLY A 28 8.13 -15.47 33.22
CA GLY A 28 6.82 -15.24 32.64
C GLY A 28 5.72 -14.97 33.65
N LEU A 29 5.88 -15.32 34.94
CA LEU A 29 4.95 -14.86 35.99
C LEU A 29 4.88 -13.33 36.10
N ARG A 30 5.91 -12.62 35.65
CA ARG A 30 5.97 -11.15 35.58
C ARG A 30 5.34 -10.56 34.32
N LEU A 31 4.95 -11.38 33.34
CA LEU A 31 4.35 -10.94 32.07
C LEU A 31 2.82 -10.87 32.16
N ASP A 32 2.24 -9.84 31.57
CA ASP A 32 0.79 -9.64 31.49
C ASP A 32 0.15 -10.52 30.41
N ARG A 33 -1.16 -10.78 30.54
CA ARG A 33 -2.02 -11.48 29.57
C ARG A 33 -1.53 -12.89 29.20
N SER A 34 -1.67 -13.27 27.93
CA SER A 34 -1.28 -14.57 27.37
C SER A 34 0.22 -14.84 27.49
N ASP A 35 1.03 -13.81 27.64
CA ASP A 35 2.48 -13.98 27.79
C ASP A 35 2.85 -14.48 29.19
N GLY A 36 1.93 -14.40 30.15
CA GLY A 36 2.06 -14.98 31.48
C GLY A 36 2.08 -16.51 31.52
N GLU A 37 1.76 -17.18 30.41
CA GLU A 37 1.82 -18.64 30.27
C GLU A 37 3.23 -19.15 29.91
N PHE A 38 4.13 -18.26 29.48
CA PHE A 38 5.52 -18.65 29.27
C PHE A 38 6.20 -18.87 30.62
N SER A 39 7.08 -19.88 30.72
CA SER A 39 7.91 -20.06 31.93
C SER A 39 9.13 -19.13 31.94
N LEU A 40 9.64 -18.77 30.75
CA LEU A 40 10.84 -17.95 30.58
C LEU A 40 10.75 -17.19 29.26
N LEU A 41 11.01 -15.88 29.30
CA LEU A 41 11.16 -15.04 28.12
C LEU A 41 12.59 -14.50 28.04
N ILE A 42 13.23 -14.66 26.87
CA ILE A 42 14.60 -14.21 26.60
C ILE A 42 14.53 -13.12 25.54
N ASN A 43 14.95 -11.91 25.89
CA ASN A 43 15.02 -10.78 24.95
C ASN A 43 16.29 -10.89 24.11
N LEU A 44 16.12 -10.84 22.79
CA LEU A 44 17.18 -11.01 21.81
C LEU A 44 17.40 -9.72 21.02
N ASP A 45 18.63 -9.50 20.58
CA ASP A 45 19.00 -8.35 19.75
C ASP A 45 18.75 -8.69 18.28
N VAL A 46 18.18 -7.76 17.51
CA VAL A 46 17.96 -7.92 16.06
C VAL A 46 18.70 -6.88 15.24
N ASP A 47 19.28 -5.86 15.87
CA ASP A 47 19.85 -4.70 15.20
C ASP A 47 21.35 -4.87 14.91
N ALA A 48 22.06 -5.70 15.68
CA ALA A 48 23.49 -5.96 15.48
C ALA A 48 23.80 -6.86 14.27
N GLN A 49 24.93 -6.61 13.61
CA GLN A 49 25.51 -7.52 12.62
C GLN A 49 25.90 -8.85 13.29
N ASP A 50 25.49 -9.98 12.69
CA ASP A 50 25.62 -11.32 13.28
C ASP A 50 24.92 -11.51 14.64
N SER A 51 23.88 -10.70 14.94
CA SER A 51 23.05 -10.82 16.15
C SER A 51 22.53 -12.24 16.40
N SER A 52 22.32 -13.03 15.35
CA SER A 52 21.91 -14.42 15.47
C SER A 52 22.94 -15.33 16.18
N LEU A 53 24.24 -15.06 16.07
CA LEU A 53 25.28 -15.82 16.77
C LEU A 53 25.33 -15.44 18.26
N SER A 54 25.28 -14.15 18.58
CA SER A 54 25.22 -13.69 19.98
C SER A 54 23.92 -14.15 20.65
N ASN A 55 22.79 -14.08 19.95
CA ASN A 55 21.50 -14.60 20.40
C ASN A 55 21.55 -16.10 20.68
N ALA A 56 22.17 -16.89 19.80
CA ALA A 56 22.31 -18.33 20.02
C ALA A 56 23.09 -18.64 21.32
N LYS A 57 24.16 -17.87 21.58
CA LYS A 57 24.94 -17.98 22.83
C LYS A 57 24.11 -17.59 24.06
N ILE A 58 23.37 -16.48 23.98
CA ILE A 58 22.47 -16.03 25.04
C ILE A 58 21.44 -17.12 25.36
N ILE A 59 20.74 -17.64 24.34
CA ILE A 59 19.75 -18.71 24.52
C ILE A 59 20.38 -19.94 25.19
N TYR A 60 21.58 -20.35 24.76
CA TYR A 60 22.28 -21.48 25.35
C TYR A 60 22.57 -21.28 26.85
N GLU A 61 23.12 -20.12 27.21
CA GLU A 61 23.46 -19.77 28.60
C GLU A 61 22.21 -19.75 29.48
N GLU A 62 21.14 -19.08 29.01
CA GLU A 62 19.92 -18.94 29.81
C GLU A 62 19.15 -20.26 29.96
N LEU A 63 19.10 -21.10 28.91
CA LEU A 63 18.44 -22.40 29.00
C LEU A 63 19.22 -23.36 29.91
N THR A 64 20.55 -23.35 29.84
CA THR A 64 21.39 -24.18 30.73
C THR A 64 21.22 -23.77 32.19
N ARG A 65 21.08 -22.46 32.45
CA ARG A 65 20.84 -21.90 33.78
C ARG A 65 19.46 -22.21 34.31
N ALA A 66 18.41 -21.97 33.52
CA ALA A 66 17.02 -22.12 33.95
C ALA A 66 16.56 -23.58 33.96
N TYR A 67 17.14 -24.43 33.11
CA TYR A 67 16.77 -25.84 32.98
C TYR A 67 18.03 -26.74 33.00
N PRO A 68 18.66 -26.96 34.17
CA PRO A 68 19.89 -27.76 34.27
C PRO A 68 19.75 -29.20 33.77
N ASP A 69 18.53 -29.75 33.83
CA ASP A 69 18.23 -31.10 33.34
C ASP A 69 18.16 -31.19 31.80
N LEU A 70 18.10 -30.04 31.11
CA LEU A 70 18.17 -29.99 29.66
C LEU A 70 19.58 -30.40 29.23
N LYS A 71 19.70 -31.60 28.64
CA LYS A 71 20.97 -32.09 28.09
C LYS A 71 21.32 -31.33 26.81
N VAL A 72 21.86 -30.12 26.97
CA VAL A 72 22.35 -29.34 25.84
C VAL A 72 23.75 -29.82 25.47
N LYS A 73 24.00 -30.05 24.18
CA LYS A 73 25.37 -30.34 23.69
C LYS A 73 26.26 -29.13 23.95
N ASP A 74 27.52 -29.38 24.29
CA ASP A 74 28.51 -28.32 24.52
C ASP A 74 28.52 -27.29 23.38
N PHE A 75 28.19 -26.05 23.74
CA PHE A 75 28.26 -24.88 22.87
C PHE A 75 29.56 -24.10 23.14
N SER A 76 30.70 -24.79 23.12
CA SER A 76 32.00 -24.12 23.10
C SER A 76 32.11 -23.18 21.90
N GLU A 77 32.93 -22.14 22.03
CA GLU A 77 33.02 -21.07 21.02
C GLU A 77 33.32 -21.61 19.61
N LYS A 78 34.19 -22.63 19.53
CA LYS A 78 34.55 -23.32 18.29
C LYS A 78 33.36 -24.06 17.68
N ASN A 79 32.57 -24.76 18.49
CA ASN A 79 31.39 -25.49 18.04
C ASN A 79 30.24 -24.55 17.68
N GLY A 80 30.02 -23.50 18.47
CA GLY A 80 29.00 -22.48 18.20
C GLY A 80 29.20 -21.79 16.85
N LYS A 81 30.42 -21.32 16.56
CA LYS A 81 30.76 -20.74 15.24
C LYS A 81 30.55 -21.74 14.11
N LYS A 82 30.93 -23.01 14.29
CA LYS A 82 30.74 -24.07 13.30
C LYS A 82 29.26 -24.29 12.97
N TYR A 83 28.39 -24.40 13.99
CA TYR A 83 26.96 -24.62 13.79
C TYR A 83 26.27 -23.39 13.19
N PHE A 84 26.64 -22.19 13.63
CA PHE A 84 26.16 -20.94 13.05
C PHE A 84 26.47 -20.85 11.55
N GLN A 85 27.70 -21.14 11.15
CA GLN A 85 28.10 -21.17 9.74
C GLN A 85 27.33 -22.23 8.93
N ALA A 86 27.04 -23.40 9.52
CA ALA A 86 26.22 -24.41 8.87
C ALA A 86 24.78 -23.94 8.66
N ALA A 87 24.19 -23.26 9.65
CA ALA A 87 22.85 -22.68 9.56
C ALA A 87 22.78 -21.54 8.53
N LEU A 88 23.80 -20.68 8.47
CA LEU A 88 23.88 -19.59 7.49
C LEU A 88 23.94 -20.10 6.04
N ARG A 89 24.58 -21.25 5.82
CA ARG A 89 24.70 -21.88 4.49
C ARG A 89 23.45 -22.67 4.08
N TYR A 90 22.53 -22.91 5.01
CA TYR A 90 21.30 -23.63 4.70
C TYR A 90 20.37 -22.75 3.85
N GLN A 91 19.98 -23.21 2.67
CA GLN A 91 18.96 -22.55 1.87
C GLN A 91 17.57 -23.00 2.30
N PRO A 92 16.76 -22.14 2.95
CA PRO A 92 15.44 -22.52 3.39
C PRO A 92 14.55 -22.85 2.19
N LYS A 93 13.97 -24.05 2.19
CA LYS A 93 12.93 -24.43 1.22
C LYS A 93 11.62 -23.72 1.56
N THR A 94 11.53 -22.43 1.24
CA THR A 94 10.30 -21.65 1.45
C THR A 94 9.25 -22.06 0.42
N ARG A 95 8.24 -22.82 0.84
CA ARG A 95 7.02 -22.99 0.04
C ARG A 95 6.04 -21.88 0.40
N LYS A 96 6.29 -20.66 -0.07
CA LYS A 96 5.25 -19.62 -0.04
C LYS A 96 4.21 -20.00 -1.10
N ARG A 97 2.98 -20.29 -0.68
CA ARG A 97 1.85 -20.38 -1.61
C ARG A 97 1.58 -18.96 -2.10
N VAL A 98 2.28 -18.55 -3.16
CA VAL A 98 2.01 -17.27 -3.82
C VAL A 98 0.66 -17.43 -4.51
N ALA A 99 -0.38 -16.82 -3.93
CA ALA A 99 -1.67 -16.76 -4.59
C ALA A 99 -1.48 -16.10 -5.95
N ALA A 100 -2.13 -16.63 -6.99
CA ALA A 100 -2.06 -16.05 -8.32
C ALA A 100 -2.46 -14.55 -8.25
N PRO A 101 -1.76 -13.66 -8.95
CA PRO A 101 -2.07 -12.24 -8.92
C PRO A 101 -3.53 -11.97 -9.30
N SER A 102 -4.22 -11.15 -8.51
CA SER A 102 -5.65 -10.87 -8.73
C SER A 102 -5.86 -10.10 -10.03
N ARG A 103 -6.70 -10.63 -10.91
CA ARG A 103 -7.17 -9.93 -12.12
C ARG A 103 -8.40 -9.04 -11.86
N THR A 104 -8.60 -8.61 -10.63
CA THR A 104 -9.78 -7.80 -10.26
C THR A 104 -9.46 -6.33 -10.50
N ALA A 105 -10.40 -5.59 -11.10
CA ALA A 105 -10.23 -4.16 -11.30
C ALA A 105 -10.03 -3.45 -9.94
N ILE A 106 -9.01 -2.60 -9.88
CA ILE A 106 -8.71 -1.77 -8.70
C ILE A 106 -9.49 -0.44 -8.81
N TYR A 107 -9.62 0.10 -10.01
CA TYR A 107 -10.43 1.28 -10.31
C TYR A 107 -10.94 1.24 -11.75
N TYR A 108 -11.91 2.10 -12.04
CA TYR A 108 -12.32 2.46 -13.40
C TYR A 108 -12.00 3.93 -13.64
N GLY A 109 -11.48 4.25 -14.81
CA GLY A 109 -11.09 5.61 -15.14
C GLY A 109 -11.03 5.89 -16.63
N LEU A 110 -10.94 7.18 -16.95
CA LEU A 110 -10.86 7.70 -18.31
C LEU A 110 -9.46 8.23 -18.55
N CYS A 111 -8.78 7.80 -19.61
CA CYS A 111 -7.49 8.37 -19.98
C CYS A 111 -7.65 9.81 -20.47
N ALA A 112 -6.69 10.65 -20.15
CA ALA A 112 -6.65 12.04 -20.58
C ALA A 112 -5.35 12.33 -21.34
N ASP A 113 -5.42 13.27 -22.29
CA ASP A 113 -4.26 13.64 -23.11
C ASP A 113 -3.24 14.43 -22.29
N LYS A 114 -2.14 13.77 -21.93
CA LYS A 114 -1.03 14.37 -21.18
C LYS A 114 -0.42 15.55 -21.93
N LYS A 115 -0.17 15.43 -23.23
CA LYS A 115 0.56 16.45 -23.99
C LYS A 115 -0.25 17.74 -24.03
N ALA A 116 -1.53 17.62 -24.41
CA ALA A 116 -2.43 18.77 -24.45
C ALA A 116 -2.58 19.45 -23.07
N ILE A 117 -2.73 18.65 -22.01
CA ILE A 117 -2.87 19.18 -20.65
C ILE A 117 -1.60 19.88 -20.16
N VAL A 118 -0.43 19.24 -20.29
CA VAL A 118 0.84 19.83 -19.84
C VAL A 118 1.15 21.11 -20.61
N SER A 119 0.98 21.11 -21.94
CA SER A 119 1.18 22.33 -22.74
C SER A 119 0.26 23.47 -22.32
N HIS A 120 -0.99 23.19 -21.94
CA HIS A 120 -1.89 24.22 -21.42
C HIS A 120 -1.42 24.73 -20.04
N LEU A 121 -1.02 23.83 -19.15
CA LEU A 121 -0.55 24.19 -17.80
C LEU A 121 0.76 24.97 -17.82
N ASP A 122 1.67 24.66 -18.74
CA ASP A 122 2.91 25.42 -18.90
C ASP A 122 2.68 26.88 -19.27
N ASN A 123 1.61 27.16 -20.01
CA ASN A 123 1.23 28.53 -20.34
C ASN A 123 0.55 29.24 -19.16
N VAL A 124 -0.36 28.56 -18.46
CA VAL A 124 -1.19 29.18 -17.41
C VAL A 124 -0.47 29.29 -16.08
N LEU A 125 0.35 28.30 -15.72
CA LEU A 125 1.03 28.21 -14.42
C LEU A 125 2.52 28.56 -14.50
N LYS A 126 2.95 29.29 -15.55
CA LYS A 126 4.36 29.60 -15.80
C LYS A 126 5.06 30.24 -14.60
N GLU A 127 4.37 31.12 -13.88
CA GLU A 127 4.95 31.87 -12.75
C GLU A 127 4.70 31.17 -11.39
N ILE A 128 4.02 30.02 -11.38
CA ILE A 128 3.62 29.36 -10.13
C ILE A 128 4.74 28.44 -9.64
N GLU A 129 5.29 28.74 -8.46
CA GLU A 129 6.42 28.03 -7.86
C GLU A 129 6.14 26.52 -7.71
N THR A 130 4.95 26.15 -7.24
CA THR A 130 4.53 24.75 -7.09
C THR A 130 4.58 23.98 -8.41
N TRP A 131 4.20 24.62 -9.53
CA TRP A 131 4.27 23.99 -10.85
C TRP A 131 5.72 23.81 -11.32
N GLN A 132 6.58 24.78 -11.07
CA GLN A 132 7.99 24.70 -11.42
C GLN A 132 8.70 23.58 -10.63
N LYS A 133 8.47 23.49 -9.32
CA LYS A 133 9.01 22.39 -8.48
C LYS A 133 8.61 21.01 -8.98
N ILE A 134 7.33 20.82 -9.33
CA ILE A 134 6.85 19.54 -9.88
C ILE A 134 7.58 19.19 -11.18
N LYS A 135 7.85 20.17 -12.05
CA LYS A 135 8.57 19.96 -13.31
C LYS A 135 10.06 19.67 -13.10
N GLU A 136 10.74 20.51 -12.34
CA GLU A 136 12.18 20.39 -12.06
C GLU A 136 12.51 19.05 -11.41
N ASN A 137 11.63 18.57 -10.52
CA ASN A 137 11.78 17.29 -9.85
C ASN A 137 11.30 16.08 -10.70
N GLY A 138 10.83 16.30 -11.93
CA GLY A 138 10.32 15.23 -12.80
C GLY A 138 9.09 14.50 -12.24
N ARG A 139 8.27 15.18 -11.43
CA ARG A 139 7.14 14.60 -10.68
C ARG A 139 5.79 14.67 -11.39
N ILE A 140 5.77 15.08 -12.66
CA ILE A 140 4.56 14.96 -13.49
C ILE A 140 4.25 13.48 -13.71
N GLN A 141 3.01 13.07 -13.44
CA GLN A 141 2.59 11.68 -13.64
C GLN A 141 2.83 11.23 -15.09
N GLN A 142 3.24 9.97 -15.24
CA GLN A 142 3.50 9.43 -16.57
C GLN A 142 2.24 9.36 -17.43
N ASP A 143 1.09 9.07 -16.80
CA ASP A 143 -0.21 8.97 -17.46
C ASP A 143 -1.28 9.72 -16.68
N PHE A 144 -2.07 10.54 -17.39
CA PHE A 144 -3.22 11.22 -16.82
C PHE A 144 -4.50 10.42 -16.99
N HIS A 145 -5.30 10.42 -15.94
CA HIS A 145 -6.60 9.79 -15.95
C HIS A 145 -7.53 10.44 -14.94
N VAL A 146 -8.83 10.36 -15.25
CA VAL A 146 -9.91 10.67 -14.32
C VAL A 146 -10.33 9.36 -13.66
N THR A 147 -10.23 9.26 -12.35
CA THR A 147 -10.79 8.10 -11.64
C THR A 147 -12.30 8.29 -11.48
N LEU A 148 -13.08 7.35 -11.99
CA LEU A 148 -14.55 7.34 -11.84
C LEU A 148 -14.95 6.66 -10.53
N ALA A 149 -14.29 5.56 -10.18
CA ALA A 149 -14.49 4.88 -8.90
C ALA A 149 -13.27 4.00 -8.57
N HIS A 150 -12.91 3.94 -7.29
CA HIS A 150 -11.85 3.08 -6.77
C HIS A 150 -12.43 2.01 -5.83
N MET A 151 -11.94 0.77 -5.91
CA MET A 151 -12.41 -0.36 -5.11
C MET A 151 -12.34 -0.08 -3.59
N GLN A 152 -11.34 0.69 -3.15
CA GLN A 152 -11.20 1.06 -1.74
C GLN A 152 -12.35 1.93 -1.24
N ALA A 153 -12.81 2.90 -2.05
CA ALA A 153 -13.97 3.73 -1.71
C ALA A 153 -15.24 2.86 -1.61
N VAL A 154 -15.40 1.89 -2.51
CA VAL A 154 -16.52 0.93 -2.50
C VAL A 154 -16.47 0.05 -1.25
N ARG A 155 -15.29 -0.43 -0.84
CA ARG A 155 -15.15 -1.23 0.38
C ARG A 155 -15.49 -0.45 1.64
N ARG A 156 -15.07 0.82 1.72
CA ARG A 156 -15.36 1.70 2.86
C ARG A 156 -16.84 2.11 2.92
N HIS A 157 -17.48 2.35 1.78
CA HIS A 157 -18.86 2.83 1.68
C HIS A 157 -19.73 1.93 0.81
N LYS A 158 -19.79 0.64 1.16
CA LYS A 158 -20.45 -0.40 0.35
C LYS A 158 -21.89 -0.06 0.00
N ALA A 159 -22.70 0.36 0.98
CA ALA A 159 -24.11 0.71 0.74
C ALA A 159 -24.28 1.84 -0.31
N LYS A 160 -23.33 2.77 -0.38
CA LYS A 160 -23.41 3.95 -1.26
C LYS A 160 -22.89 3.67 -2.67
N TYR A 161 -21.77 2.94 -2.80
CA TYR A 161 -21.05 2.86 -4.08
C TYR A 161 -21.09 1.47 -4.75
N GLN A 162 -21.73 0.46 -4.13
CA GLN A 162 -21.78 -0.89 -4.69
C GLN A 162 -22.50 -0.93 -6.05
N THR A 163 -23.62 -0.23 -6.21
CA THR A 163 -24.37 -0.18 -7.47
C THR A 163 -23.56 0.51 -8.57
N THR A 164 -22.99 1.69 -8.29
CA THR A 164 -22.10 2.41 -9.21
C THR A 164 -20.92 1.54 -9.67
N TRP A 165 -20.32 0.77 -8.76
CA TRP A 165 -19.22 -0.13 -9.09
C TRP A 165 -19.67 -1.28 -10.02
N GLN A 166 -20.86 -1.83 -9.80
CA GLN A 166 -21.42 -2.88 -10.66
C GLN A 166 -21.77 -2.33 -12.05
N ASP A 167 -22.34 -1.13 -12.13
CA ASP A 167 -22.69 -0.48 -13.39
C ASP A 167 -21.44 -0.15 -14.21
N LEU A 168 -20.41 0.43 -13.58
CA LEU A 168 -19.10 0.61 -14.23
C LEU A 168 -18.52 -0.73 -14.70
N GLY A 169 -18.65 -1.78 -13.90
CA GLY A 169 -18.24 -3.13 -14.29
C GLY A 169 -18.97 -3.67 -15.53
N ARG A 170 -20.24 -3.34 -15.73
CA ARG A 170 -21.02 -3.69 -16.92
C ARG A 170 -20.58 -2.85 -18.13
N ILE A 171 -20.50 -1.52 -17.95
CA ILE A 171 -20.12 -0.54 -19.00
C ILE A 171 -18.75 -0.86 -19.57
N PHE A 172 -17.76 -1.06 -18.70
CA PHE A 172 -16.39 -1.41 -19.06
C PHE A 172 -16.22 -2.90 -19.40
N SER A 173 -17.33 -3.65 -19.49
CA SER A 173 -17.34 -5.07 -19.86
C SER A 173 -16.30 -5.89 -19.08
N LYS A 174 -16.23 -5.69 -17.75
CA LYS A 174 -15.22 -6.25 -16.84
C LYS A 174 -14.96 -7.74 -17.08
N ASN A 175 -16.01 -8.53 -17.31
CA ASN A 175 -15.89 -9.98 -17.46
C ASN A 175 -15.18 -10.41 -18.75
N VAL A 176 -15.20 -9.56 -19.78
CA VAL A 176 -14.47 -9.77 -21.05
C VAL A 176 -13.00 -9.42 -20.83
N PHE A 177 -12.73 -8.17 -20.43
CA PHE A 177 -11.36 -7.66 -20.31
C PHE A 177 -10.57 -8.25 -19.16
N ARG A 178 -11.22 -8.77 -18.10
CA ARG A 178 -10.54 -9.48 -17.01
C ARG A 178 -9.79 -10.74 -17.48
N LYS A 179 -10.23 -11.37 -18.58
CA LYS A 179 -9.59 -12.60 -19.09
C LYS A 179 -8.24 -12.29 -19.75
N THR A 180 -8.15 -11.14 -20.42
CA THR A 180 -6.98 -10.69 -21.17
C THR A 180 -6.11 -9.69 -20.38
N ALA A 181 -6.60 -9.17 -19.26
CA ALA A 181 -5.86 -8.22 -18.43
C ALA A 181 -4.63 -8.85 -17.76
N THR A 182 -3.49 -8.18 -17.88
CA THR A 182 -2.28 -8.48 -17.13
C THR A 182 -2.41 -7.88 -15.72
N PRO A 183 -2.15 -8.67 -14.66
CA PRO A 183 -2.14 -8.15 -13.30
C PRO A 183 -1.18 -6.97 -13.15
N GLY A 184 -1.65 -5.88 -12.52
CA GLY A 184 -0.86 -4.67 -12.34
C GLY A 184 -0.83 -3.73 -13.55
N SER A 185 -1.42 -4.11 -14.69
CA SER A 185 -1.54 -3.23 -15.86
C SER A 185 -2.95 -2.65 -16.01
N ARG A 186 -3.06 -1.60 -16.82
CA ARG A 186 -4.35 -1.06 -17.28
C ARG A 186 -4.80 -1.84 -18.51
N ALA A 187 -6.08 -2.18 -18.57
CA ALA A 187 -6.72 -2.71 -19.76
C ALA A 187 -7.51 -1.57 -20.43
N LEU A 188 -7.12 -1.20 -21.65
CA LEU A 188 -7.85 -0.21 -22.43
C LEU A 188 -9.15 -0.84 -22.95
N VAL A 189 -10.23 -0.08 -22.85
CA VAL A 189 -11.56 -0.47 -23.33
C VAL A 189 -12.08 0.62 -24.26
N PRO A 190 -12.90 0.28 -25.28
CA PRO A 190 -13.45 1.25 -26.23
C PRO A 190 -14.62 2.02 -25.63
N ILE A 191 -14.41 2.62 -24.45
CA ILE A 191 -15.34 3.54 -23.77
C ILE A 191 -14.69 4.92 -23.77
N PHE A 192 -15.44 5.90 -24.23
CA PHE A 192 -14.99 7.27 -24.44
C PHE A 192 -15.88 8.24 -23.65
N SER A 193 -15.34 9.44 -23.43
CA SER A 193 -16.04 10.56 -22.79
C SER A 193 -15.41 11.86 -23.28
N ASP A 194 -16.23 12.88 -23.44
CA ASP A 194 -15.75 14.24 -23.70
C ASP A 194 -15.40 14.89 -22.34
N ILE A 195 -14.11 14.87 -21.96
CA ILE A 195 -13.65 15.44 -20.69
C ILE A 195 -13.55 16.97 -20.81
N ARG A 196 -14.20 17.69 -19.89
CA ARG A 196 -14.12 19.16 -19.79
C ARG A 196 -13.30 19.56 -18.57
N VAL A 197 -12.28 20.37 -18.78
CA VAL A 197 -11.51 20.98 -17.69
C VAL A 197 -12.30 22.17 -17.15
N GLU A 198 -12.61 22.14 -15.85
CA GLU A 198 -13.42 23.19 -15.21
C GLU A 198 -12.54 24.18 -14.45
N LYS A 199 -11.56 23.67 -13.68
CA LYS A 199 -10.67 24.49 -12.86
C LYS A 199 -9.29 23.84 -12.76
N ILE A 200 -8.27 24.68 -12.68
CA ILE A 200 -6.95 24.29 -12.23
C ILE A 200 -6.91 24.50 -10.71
N VAL A 201 -6.48 23.49 -9.98
CA VAL A 201 -6.35 23.51 -8.52
C VAL A 201 -4.88 23.35 -8.20
N VAL A 202 -4.29 24.40 -7.63
CA VAL A 202 -2.93 24.37 -7.10
C VAL A 202 -3.04 24.33 -5.59
N PHE A 203 -2.50 23.27 -5.00
CA PHE A 203 -2.30 23.20 -3.55
C PHE A 203 -0.83 23.46 -3.29
N GLU A 204 -0.55 24.67 -2.79
CA GLU A 204 0.81 25.20 -2.71
C GLU A 204 1.77 24.24 -2.00
N ASN A 205 2.97 24.10 -2.57
CA ASN A 205 4.03 23.19 -2.14
C ASN A 205 3.62 21.72 -2.01
N THR A 206 2.49 21.31 -2.58
CA THR A 206 1.98 19.94 -2.39
C THR A 206 1.62 19.27 -3.71
N LEU A 207 0.64 19.79 -4.46
CA LEU A 207 0.15 19.14 -5.68
C LEU A 207 -0.51 20.10 -6.65
N VAL A 208 -0.57 19.68 -7.92
CA VAL A 208 -1.42 20.30 -8.94
C VAL A 208 -2.41 19.27 -9.46
N ALA A 209 -3.68 19.65 -9.50
CA ALA A 209 -4.77 18.83 -10.03
C ALA A 209 -5.71 19.66 -10.89
N LEU A 210 -6.45 18.99 -11.77
CA LEU A 210 -7.51 19.60 -12.56
C LEU A 210 -8.85 19.10 -12.07
N LYS A 211 -9.76 20.00 -11.73
CA LYS A 211 -11.18 19.66 -11.60
C LYS A 211 -11.75 19.51 -13.00
N VAL A 212 -12.43 18.40 -13.25
CA VAL A 212 -12.99 18.09 -14.56
C VAL A 212 -14.43 17.62 -14.45
N SER A 213 -15.16 17.68 -15.56
CA SER A 213 -16.40 16.94 -15.74
C SER A 213 -16.31 15.97 -16.91
N ALA A 214 -16.99 14.84 -16.76
CA ALA A 214 -17.16 13.81 -17.77
C ALA A 214 -18.67 13.50 -17.82
N PRO A 215 -19.47 14.24 -18.60
CA PRO A 215 -20.92 14.21 -18.48
C PRO A 215 -21.51 12.85 -18.87
N SER A 216 -21.01 12.23 -19.94
CA SER A 216 -21.54 10.99 -20.51
C SER A 216 -20.42 10.03 -20.88
N LEU A 217 -20.73 8.73 -20.87
CA LEU A 217 -19.86 7.67 -21.37
C LEU A 217 -20.46 7.09 -22.64
N TYR A 218 -19.67 6.96 -23.70
CA TYR A 218 -20.16 6.44 -24.97
C TYR A 218 -19.18 5.48 -25.64
N ARG A 219 -19.71 4.68 -26.56
CA ARG A 219 -18.98 3.86 -27.51
C ARG A 219 -19.10 4.50 -28.88
N MET A 220 -18.06 4.36 -29.68
CA MET A 220 -18.09 4.68 -31.10
C MET A 220 -18.50 3.43 -31.85
N LYS A 221 -19.56 3.53 -32.66
CA LYS A 221 -19.88 2.52 -33.68
C LYS A 221 -18.99 2.70 -34.91
N ASP A 222 -18.97 1.70 -35.78
CA ASP A 222 -18.20 1.72 -37.04
C ASP A 222 -18.64 2.85 -37.99
N ASP A 223 -19.90 3.27 -37.88
CA ASP A 223 -20.48 4.41 -38.62
C ASP A 223 -20.16 5.79 -37.98
N GLY A 224 -19.39 5.81 -36.89
CA GLY A 224 -19.03 7.03 -36.16
C GLY A 224 -20.10 7.52 -35.16
N LEU A 225 -21.25 6.84 -35.05
CA LEU A 225 -22.31 7.24 -34.13
C LEU A 225 -21.91 6.97 -32.67
N LYS A 226 -22.09 7.97 -31.80
CA LYS A 226 -21.93 7.84 -30.34
C LYS A 226 -23.16 7.13 -29.75
N VAL A 227 -22.97 5.99 -29.09
CA VAL A 227 -24.03 5.29 -28.35
C VAL A 227 -23.57 5.07 -26.92
N GLY A 228 -24.35 5.51 -25.94
CA GLY A 228 -23.84 5.58 -24.58
C GLY A 228 -24.84 5.91 -23.49
N HIS A 229 -24.29 6.05 -22.29
CA HIS A 229 -25.00 6.49 -21.10
C HIS A 229 -25.04 8.02 -21.06
N GLU A 230 -26.24 8.56 -20.84
CA GLU A 230 -26.45 10.01 -20.72
C GLU A 230 -25.70 10.63 -19.53
N LYS A 231 -25.49 9.86 -18.45
CA LYS A 231 -24.78 10.29 -17.25
C LYS A 231 -23.69 9.31 -16.85
N THR A 232 -22.47 9.81 -16.67
CA THR A 232 -21.33 9.03 -16.18
C THR A 232 -21.52 8.59 -14.72
N PRO A 233 -21.54 7.29 -14.42
CA PRO A 233 -21.56 6.81 -13.05
C PRO A 233 -20.21 7.09 -12.37
N THR A 234 -20.23 7.67 -11.17
CA THR A 234 -19.01 7.94 -10.40
C THR A 234 -19.25 7.75 -8.90
N ALA A 235 -18.21 7.32 -8.19
CA ALA A 235 -18.17 7.26 -6.73
C ALA A 235 -17.49 8.49 -6.10
N ASN A 236 -16.90 9.37 -6.92
CA ASN A 236 -16.19 10.56 -6.47
C ASN A 236 -17.13 11.76 -6.50
N THR A 237 -17.09 12.59 -5.46
CA THR A 237 -17.82 13.87 -5.42
C THR A 237 -17.29 14.86 -6.46
N TYR A 238 -15.96 14.91 -6.60
CA TYR A 238 -15.27 15.75 -7.57
C TYR A 238 -14.39 14.89 -8.47
N LEU A 239 -14.74 14.85 -9.75
CA LEU A 239 -13.87 14.27 -10.75
C LEU A 239 -12.65 15.18 -10.94
N HIS A 240 -11.48 14.56 -10.92
CA HIS A 240 -10.24 15.28 -11.06
C HIS A 240 -9.19 14.45 -11.79
N ILE A 241 -8.20 15.15 -12.35
CA ILE A 241 -6.97 14.59 -12.88
C ILE A 241 -5.85 15.08 -11.97
N THR A 242 -5.12 14.15 -11.35
CA THR A 242 -3.89 14.52 -10.62
C THR A 242 -2.76 14.68 -11.61
N ILE A 243 -2.08 15.82 -11.60
CA ILE A 243 -1.00 16.13 -12.55
C ILE A 243 0.36 15.72 -11.99
N GLY A 244 0.62 16.05 -10.73
CA GLY A 244 1.85 15.74 -10.03
C GLY A 244 1.84 16.23 -8.59
N THR A 245 2.81 15.77 -7.80
CA THR A 245 3.04 16.17 -6.41
C THR A 245 4.46 16.66 -6.23
N VAL A 246 4.69 17.59 -5.30
CA VAL A 246 6.04 18.11 -5.00
C VAL A 246 6.87 17.05 -4.28
N ASP A 247 6.27 16.34 -3.31
CA ASP A 247 6.92 15.28 -2.53
C ASP A 247 6.58 13.86 -3.03
N GLU A 248 7.27 12.85 -2.49
CA GLU A 248 6.93 11.45 -2.72
C GLU A 248 5.47 11.17 -2.33
N PHE A 249 4.73 10.64 -3.30
CA PHE A 249 3.29 10.44 -3.22
C PHE A 249 2.94 9.44 -2.11
N ASP A 250 2.54 9.93 -0.93
CA ASP A 250 1.85 9.11 0.06
C ASP A 250 0.36 8.98 -0.30
N ARG A 251 -0.16 7.75 -0.28
CA ARG A 251 -1.49 7.38 -0.84
C ARG A 251 -2.68 7.98 -0.10
N THR A 252 -2.43 8.77 0.94
CA THR A 252 -3.39 9.42 1.83
C THR A 252 -4.03 10.67 1.22
N GLN A 253 -3.45 11.30 0.18
CA GLN A 253 -3.94 12.58 -0.35
C GLN A 253 -5.20 12.51 -1.24
N ASN A 254 -5.69 11.32 -1.60
CA ASN A 254 -7.03 11.20 -2.23
C ASN A 254 -8.16 11.70 -1.31
N GLU A 255 -7.90 11.83 0.00
CA GLU A 255 -8.85 12.39 0.96
C GLU A 255 -8.81 13.93 1.01
N GLN A 256 -7.76 14.59 0.50
CA GLN A 256 -7.62 16.06 0.55
C GLN A 256 -8.33 16.78 -0.62
N CYS A 257 -8.59 16.10 -1.74
CA CYS A 257 -9.42 16.63 -2.84
C CYS A 257 -10.94 16.44 -2.61
N ALA A 258 -11.33 15.86 -1.48
CA ALA A 258 -12.71 15.85 -1.00
C ALA A 258 -12.84 16.92 0.09
N PRO A 259 -13.29 18.15 -0.22
CA PRO A 259 -13.66 19.07 0.83
C PRO A 259 -14.89 18.51 1.55
N TYR A 260 -14.96 18.82 2.84
CA TYR A 260 -16.22 19.00 3.54
C TYR A 260 -17.21 19.81 2.68
#